data_AF-A0A1G1EVG4-F1
#
_entry.id   AF-A0A1G1EVG4-F1
#
_cell.length_a   1.000
_cell.length_b   1.000
_cell.length_c   1.000
_cell.angle_alpha   90.00
_cell.angle_beta   90.00
_cell.angle_gamma   90.00
#
_symmetry.space_group_name_H-M   'P 1'
#
loop_
_entity.id
_entity.type
_entity.pdbx_description
1 polymer ?
#
loop_
_entity_poly.entity_id
_entity_poly.type
_entity_poly.pdbx_seq_one_letter_code
_entity_poly.pdbx_strand_id
1 'polypeptide(L)'
;MGGYKKKKPYASLIIMGIVSTALYVALLLNQDIINNTFGKGGMYAFFPIITAFVFSYFHGAFTGSFWTVMGVEAKKKKEVK
;
A
#
# COMPACT_ATOMS: atom_id res chain seq x y z
N MET A 1 -7.99 -31.73 17.04
CA MET A 1 -7.68 -30.27 17.00
C MET A 1 -7.41 -29.85 15.56
N GLY A 2 -8.46 -29.50 14.81
CA GLY A 2 -8.30 -29.00 13.44
C GLY A 2 -7.93 -27.52 13.45
N GLY A 3 -6.64 -27.21 13.38
CA GLY A 3 -6.19 -25.83 13.21
C GLY A 3 -6.69 -25.30 11.86
N TYR A 4 -7.57 -24.31 11.87
CA TYR A 4 -7.98 -23.59 10.68
C TYR A 4 -6.72 -23.12 9.93
N LYS A 5 -6.38 -23.76 8.81
CA LYS A 5 -5.33 -23.26 7.92
C LYS A 5 -5.81 -21.89 7.42
N LYS A 6 -5.24 -20.81 7.97
CA LYS A 6 -5.48 -19.45 7.48
C LYS A 6 -5.25 -19.47 5.97
N LYS A 7 -6.31 -19.21 5.19
CA LYS A 7 -6.18 -19.10 3.73
C LYS A 7 -5.21 -17.97 3.44
N LYS A 8 -4.23 -18.23 2.56
CA LYS A 8 -3.29 -17.19 2.10
C LYS A 8 -4.07 -16.04 1.45
N PRO A 9 -3.68 -14.77 1.67
CA PRO A 9 -4.47 -13.60 1.28
C PRO A 9 -4.36 -13.26 -0.22
N TYR A 10 -4.56 -14.23 -1.12
CA TYR A 10 -4.42 -14.05 -2.56
C TYR A 10 -5.36 -13.00 -3.15
N ALA A 11 -6.62 -12.95 -2.70
CA ALA A 11 -7.58 -11.95 -3.17
C ALA A 11 -7.13 -10.53 -2.80
N SER A 12 -6.70 -10.34 -1.54
CA SER A 12 -6.14 -9.07 -1.07
C SER A 12 -4.89 -8.67 -1.87
N LEU A 13 -3.99 -9.63 -2.13
CA LEU A 13 -2.80 -9.40 -2.95
C LEU A 13 -3.15 -8.86 -4.34
N ILE A 14 -4.05 -9.53 -5.05
CA ILE A 14 -4.41 -9.15 -6.43
C ILE A 14 -5.12 -7.79 -6.45
N ILE A 15 -6.14 -7.60 -5.60
CA ILE A 15 -6.92 -6.36 -5.57
C ILE A 15 -6.03 -5.17 -5.18
N MET A 16 -5.26 -5.29 -4.09
CA MET A 16 -4.36 -4.21 -3.66
C MET A 16 -3.23 -3.97 -4.65
N GLY A 17 -2.75 -5.02 -5.34
CA GLY A 17 -1.76 -4.89 -6.41
C GLY A 17 -2.29 -4.11 -7.61
N ILE A 18 -3.51 -4.41 -8.06
CA ILE A 18 -4.18 -3.66 -9.14
C ILE A 18 -4.39 -2.20 -8.72
N VAL A 19 -4.92 -1.96 -7.53
CA VAL A 19 -5.14 -0.60 -7.02
C VAL A 19 -3.83 0.17 -6.90
N SER A 20 -2.79 -0.43 -6.31
CA SER A 20 -1.47 0.20 -6.18
C SER A 20 -0.88 0.53 -7.56
N THR A 21 -0.97 -0.39 -8.53
CA THR A 21 -0.50 -0.17 -9.90
C THR A 21 -1.27 0.96 -10.56
N ALA A 22 -2.59 0.97 -10.46
CA ALA A 22 -3.44 2.01 -11.04
C ALA A 22 -3.13 3.39 -10.43
N LEU A 23 -2.88 3.47 -9.12
CA LEU A 23 -2.45 4.70 -8.46
C LEU A 23 -1.11 5.20 -9.03
N TYR A 24 -0.09 4.35 -9.13
CA TYR A 24 1.20 4.74 -9.73
C TYR A 24 1.05 5.18 -11.19
N VAL A 25 0.29 4.44 -11.99
CA VAL A 25 0.03 4.80 -13.40
C VAL A 25 -0.67 6.16 -13.48
N ALA A 26 -1.72 6.39 -12.70
CA ALA A 26 -2.42 7.67 -12.68
C ALA A 26 -1.50 8.82 -12.26
N LEU A 27 -0.66 8.62 -11.24
CA LEU A 27 0.30 9.63 -10.77
C LEU A 27 1.34 9.97 -11.85
N LEU A 28 1.85 8.95 -12.54
CA LEU A 28 2.89 9.12 -13.55
C LEU A 28 2.35 9.66 -14.89
N LEU A 29 1.12 9.31 -15.28
CA LEU A 29 0.50 9.86 -16.49
C LEU A 29 0.09 11.33 -16.32
N ASN A 30 -0.17 11.79 -15.08
CA ASN A 30 -0.62 13.15 -14.80
C ASN A 30 0.47 14.01 -14.14
N GLN A 31 1.75 13.70 -14.37
CA GLN A 31 2.91 14.37 -13.74
C GLN A 31 2.85 15.90 -13.88
N ASP A 32 2.52 16.42 -15.06
CA ASP A 32 2.50 17.87 -15.32
C ASP A 32 1.47 18.57 -14.43
N ILE A 33 0.26 18.02 -14.34
CA ILE A 33 -0.84 18.56 -13.53
C ILE A 33 -0.48 18.47 -12.05
N ILE A 34 0.08 17.33 -11.63
CA ILE A 34 0.43 17.07 -10.24
C ILE A 34 1.55 18.01 -9.79
N ASN A 35 2.63 18.12 -10.56
CA ASN A 35 3.77 18.98 -10.22
C ASN A 35 3.37 20.45 -10.19
N ASN A 36 2.58 20.91 -11.16
CA ASN A 36 2.05 22.27 -11.18
C ASN A 36 1.11 22.53 -9.99
N THR A 37 0.35 21.54 -9.55
CA THR A 37 -0.58 21.70 -8.42
C THR A 37 0.15 21.64 -7.08
N PHE A 38 1.04 20.67 -6.89
CA PHE A 38 1.73 20.43 -5.62
C PHE A 38 2.81 21.49 -5.36
N GLY A 39 3.41 22.05 -6.42
CA GLY A 39 4.43 23.10 -6.34
C GLY A 39 3.90 24.50 -6.00
N LYS A 40 2.58 24.72 -6.03
CA LYS A 40 1.96 26.03 -5.73
C LYS A 40 2.14 26.50 -4.28
N GLY A 41 2.49 25.59 -3.35
CA GLY A 41 2.63 25.91 -1.93
C GLY A 41 1.31 26.30 -1.25
N GLY A 42 1.39 26.94 -0.08
CA GLY A 42 0.20 27.26 0.72
C GLY A 42 -0.61 26.00 1.07
N MET A 43 -1.93 26.04 0.90
CA MET A 43 -2.78 24.86 1.12
C MET A 43 -2.48 23.70 0.15
N TYR A 44 -1.90 23.96 -1.01
CA TYR A 44 -1.55 22.92 -1.98
C TYR A 44 -0.41 22.02 -1.49
N ALA A 45 0.39 22.48 -0.51
CA ALA A 45 1.44 21.67 0.11
C ALA A 45 0.90 20.44 0.87
N PHE A 46 -0.40 20.41 1.20
CA PHE A 46 -1.02 19.22 1.80
C PHE A 46 -1.25 18.10 0.79
N PHE A 47 -1.39 18.40 -0.50
CA PHE A 47 -1.64 17.39 -1.52
C PHE A 47 -0.54 16.32 -1.66
N PRO A 48 0.77 16.63 -1.70
CA PRO A 48 1.80 15.59 -1.70
C PRO A 48 1.76 14.73 -0.43
N ILE A 49 1.41 15.31 0.73
CA ILE A 49 1.31 14.59 2.00
C ILE A 49 0.15 13.58 1.96
N ILE A 50 -1.04 14.03 1.54
CA ILE A 50 -2.22 13.17 1.39
C ILE A 50 -1.93 12.06 0.38
N THR A 51 -1.30 12.40 -0.74
CA THR A 51 -0.91 11.43 -1.77
C THR A 51 0.03 10.38 -1.20
N ALA A 52 1.07 10.79 -0.46
CA ALA A 52 2.00 9.87 0.18
C ALA A 52 1.29 8.89 1.14
N PHE A 53 0.31 9.36 1.93
CA PHE A 53 -0.47 8.49 2.82
C PHE A 53 -1.36 7.50 2.06
N VAL A 54 -2.05 7.96 1.01
CA VAL A 54 -2.87 7.09 0.15
C VAL A 54 -2.00 5.98 -0.45
N PHE A 55 -0.86 6.33 -1.03
CA PHE A 55 0.08 5.36 -1.58
C PHE A 55 0.62 4.41 -0.52
N SER A 56 1.03 4.92 0.64
CA SER A 56 1.52 4.12 1.75
C SER A 56 0.51 3.08 2.22
N TYR A 57 -0.78 3.44 2.28
CA TYR A 57 -1.84 2.52 2.67
C TYR A 57 -2.02 1.39 1.65
N PHE A 58 -2.25 1.72 0.37
CA PHE A 58 -2.54 0.70 -0.64
C PHE A 58 -1.31 -0.15 -0.99
N HIS A 59 -0.15 0.49 -1.17
CA HIS A 59 1.11 -0.21 -1.40
C HIS A 59 1.53 -1.03 -0.18
N GLY A 60 1.32 -0.51 1.03
CA GLY A 60 1.56 -1.24 2.29
C GLY A 60 0.67 -2.48 2.43
N ALA A 61 -0.62 -2.36 2.15
CA ALA A 61 -1.55 -3.49 2.17
C ALA A 61 -1.19 -4.56 1.13
N PHE A 62 -0.78 -4.14 -0.07
CA PHE A 62 -0.25 -5.02 -1.11
C PHE A 62 1.00 -5.76 -0.62
N THR A 63 2.02 -5.02 -0.17
CA THR A 63 3.31 -5.60 0.26
C THR A 63 3.15 -6.55 1.45
N GLY A 64 2.28 -6.24 2.42
CA GLY A 64 1.95 -7.16 3.52
C GLY A 64 1.33 -8.47 3.04
N SER A 65 0.37 -8.39 2.11
CA SER A 65 -0.24 -9.57 1.49
C SER A 65 0.77 -10.35 0.64
N PHE A 66 1.66 -9.65 -0.06
CA PHE A 66 2.72 -10.21 -0.90
C PHE A 66 3.69 -11.05 -0.08
N TRP A 67 4.26 -10.48 0.98
CA TRP A 67 5.16 -11.20 1.87
C TRP A 67 4.49 -12.41 2.52
N THR A 68 3.23 -12.27 2.95
CA THR A 68 2.44 -13.38 3.51
C THR A 68 2.26 -14.52 2.49
N VAL A 69 1.97 -14.20 1.23
CA VAL A 69 1.82 -15.21 0.16
C VAL A 69 3.15 -15.90 -0.14
N MET A 70 4.25 -15.15 -0.13
CA MET A 70 5.63 -15.64 -0.27
C MET A 70 6.11 -16.46 0.93
N GLY A 71 5.35 -16.49 2.04
CA GLY A 71 5.70 -17.24 3.25
C GLY A 71 6.68 -16.50 4.17
N VAL A 72 6.89 -15.21 3.94
CA VAL A 72 7.69 -14.34 4.81
C VAL A 72 6.74 -13.71 5.83
N GLU A 73 6.68 -14.29 7.03
CA GLU A 73 5.91 -13.74 8.14
C GLU A 73 6.83 -13.13 9.19
N ALA A 74 6.38 -12.04 9.82
CA ALA A 74 7.08 -11.46 10.96
C ALA A 74 7.15 -12.48 12.10
N LYS A 75 8.32 -12.60 12.74
CA LYS A 75 8.45 -13.44 13.94
C LYS A 75 7.47 -12.93 14.99
N LYS A 76 6.58 -13.81 15.47
CA LYS A 76 5.75 -13.51 16.64
C LYS A 76 6.69 -13.23 17.81
N LYS A 77 6.69 -11.98 18.29
CA LYS A 77 7.41 -11.65 19.52
C LYS A 77 6.79 -12.52 20.62
N LYS A 78 7.60 -13.35 21.29
CA LYS A 78 7.17 -13.97 22.55
C LYS A 78 6.84 -12.79 23.47
N GLU A 79 5.58 -12.66 23.89
CA GLU A 79 5.27 -11.84 25.06
C GLU A 79 6.12 -12.42 26.18
N VAL A 80 7.10 -11.63 26.63
CA VAL A 80 7.81 -11.90 27.88
C VAL A 80 6.76 -11.60 28.95
N LYS A 81 6.14 -12.65 29.45
CA LYS A 81 5.19 -12.60 30.55
C LYS A 81 5.93 -12.31 31.85
#